data_AF-A0A0H2UFT9-F1
#
_entry.id   AF-A0A0H2UFT9-F1
#
_cell.length_a   1.000
_cell.length_b   1.000
_cell.length_c   1.000
_cell.angle_alpha   90.00
_cell.angle_beta   90.00
_cell.angle_gamma   90.00
#
_symmetry.space_group_name_H-M   'P 1'
#
loop_
_entity.id
_entity.type
_entity.pdbx_description
1 polymer ?
#
loop_
_entity_poly.entity_id
_entity_poly.type
_entity_poly.pdbx_seq_one_letter_code
_entity_poly.pdbx_strand_id
1 'polypeptide(L)'
;MLPSKPRSSDGCWTCRLRRKKCDEERPVCAACLSLEIECHYSDAKPEWMDGADLQRDKAEAVKKLIKRKAAWRRERRHLQGLESGLRELEMTDGPDGLH
;
A
#
# COMPACT_ATOMS: atom_id res chain seq x y z
N MET A 1 -17.91 -12.51 -23.12
CA MET A 1 -17.30 -12.68 -21.78
C MET A 1 -15.91 -13.27 -22.00
N LEU A 2 -14.86 -12.46 -21.85
CA LEU A 2 -13.48 -12.91 -22.10
C LEU A 2 -13.07 -13.84 -20.95
N PRO A 3 -12.47 -15.02 -21.21
CA PRO A 3 -12.08 -15.95 -20.16
C PRO A 3 -11.12 -15.26 -19.19
N SER A 4 -11.43 -15.35 -17.90
CA SER A 4 -10.54 -14.89 -16.82
C SER A 4 -9.17 -15.49 -17.03
N LYS A 5 -8.17 -14.64 -17.31
CA LYS A 5 -6.77 -15.04 -17.45
C LYS A 5 -6.44 -15.98 -16.28
N PRO A 6 -5.93 -17.20 -16.53
CA PRO A 6 -5.57 -18.13 -15.47
C PRO A 6 -4.71 -17.36 -14.47
N ARG A 7 -4.96 -17.56 -13.16
CA ARG A 7 -4.23 -16.89 -12.07
C ARG A 7 -2.75 -17.00 -12.40
N SER A 8 -2.13 -15.91 -12.86
CA SER A 8 -0.73 -15.96 -13.28
C SER A 8 0.08 -16.51 -12.11
N SER A 9 0.81 -17.59 -12.35
CA SER A 9 1.68 -18.23 -11.37
C SER A 9 2.90 -17.40 -11.05
N ASP A 10 3.01 -16.17 -11.57
CA ASP A 10 4.23 -15.35 -11.60
C ASP A 10 4.10 -14.07 -10.75
N GLY A 11 3.00 -13.92 -10.02
CA GLY A 11 2.85 -12.83 -9.04
C GLY A 11 3.87 -12.90 -7.91
N CYS A 12 4.21 -11.76 -7.29
CA CYS A 12 5.18 -11.74 -6.20
C CYS A 12 4.75 -12.59 -5.00
N TRP A 13 5.73 -13.06 -4.23
CA TRP A 13 5.50 -13.89 -3.06
C TRP A 13 4.68 -13.16 -1.98
N THR A 14 4.83 -11.85 -1.85
CA THR A 14 4.01 -11.03 -0.93
C THR A 14 2.52 -11.04 -1.32
N CYS A 15 2.20 -10.93 -2.60
CA CYS A 15 0.82 -10.98 -3.08
C CYS A 15 0.21 -12.39 -2.95
N ARG A 16 1.01 -13.45 -3.19
CA ARG A 16 0.60 -14.83 -2.94
C ARG A 16 0.29 -15.07 -1.45
N LEU A 17 1.20 -14.65 -0.57
CA LEU A 17 1.04 -14.74 0.88
C LEU A 17 -0.26 -14.07 1.35
N ARG A 18 -0.57 -12.89 0.79
CA ARG A 18 -1.76 -12.10 1.11
C ARG A 18 -3.02 -12.54 0.36
N ARG A 19 -2.92 -13.51 -0.56
CA ARG A 19 -4.00 -13.96 -1.44
C ARG A 19 -4.66 -12.81 -2.23
N LYS A 20 -3.84 -11.92 -2.80
CA LYS A 20 -4.30 -10.79 -3.63
C LYS A 20 -3.82 -10.92 -5.07
N LYS A 21 -4.58 -10.32 -6.00
CA LYS A 21 -4.18 -10.23 -7.42
C LYS A 21 -2.90 -9.41 -7.50
N CYS A 22 -1.89 -9.95 -8.18
CA CYS A 22 -0.67 -9.23 -8.52
C CYS A 22 -0.81 -8.67 -9.93
N ASP A 23 -0.35 -7.45 -10.14
CA ASP A 23 -0.23 -6.79 -11.45
C ASP A 23 1.05 -7.18 -12.21
N GLU A 24 1.94 -7.93 -11.57
CA GLU A 24 3.16 -8.48 -12.17
C GLU A 24 4.20 -7.43 -12.61
N GLU A 25 4.03 -6.16 -12.21
CA GLU A 25 5.00 -5.10 -12.47
C GLU A 25 6.29 -5.32 -11.66
N ARG A 26 7.42 -4.97 -12.29
CA ARG A 26 8.78 -5.11 -11.73
C ARG A 26 9.46 -3.74 -11.67
N PRO A 27 10.29 -3.46 -10.65
CA PRO A 27 10.76 -4.36 -9.58
C PRO A 27 9.78 -4.55 -8.42
N VAL A 28 8.75 -3.71 -8.32
CA VAL A 28 7.72 -3.73 -7.28
C VAL A 28 6.37 -3.62 -7.94
N CYS A 29 5.45 -4.53 -7.61
CA CYS A 29 4.09 -4.50 -8.16
C CYS A 29 3.29 -3.31 -7.58
N ALA A 30 2.38 -2.73 -8.36
CA ALA A 30 1.54 -1.60 -7.93
C ALA A 30 0.79 -1.89 -6.62
N ALA A 31 0.34 -3.13 -6.41
CA ALA A 31 -0.32 -3.53 -5.17
C ALA A 31 0.60 -3.43 -3.93
N CYS A 32 1.87 -3.79 -4.04
CA CYS A 32 2.82 -3.67 -2.93
C CYS A 32 3.31 -2.23 -2.77
N LEU A 33 3.54 -1.52 -3.89
CA LEU A 33 3.93 -0.11 -3.90
C LEU A 33 2.90 0.77 -3.21
N SER A 34 1.62 0.63 -3.59
CA SER A 34 0.52 1.41 -3.00
C SER A 34 0.29 1.11 -1.52
N LEU A 35 0.65 -0.08 -1.04
CA LEU A 35 0.60 -0.43 0.38
C LEU A 35 1.89 -0.10 1.11
N GLU A 36 2.90 0.34 0.37
CA GLU A 36 4.26 0.63 0.83
C GLU A 36 4.84 -0.56 1.61
N ILE A 37 4.66 -1.78 1.12
CA ILE A 37 5.19 -2.99 1.75
C ILE A 37 6.27 -3.63 0.88
N GLU A 38 7.07 -4.50 1.49
CA GLU A 38 8.08 -5.29 0.80
C GLU A 38 7.44 -6.17 -0.29
N CYS A 39 7.92 -6.02 -1.51
CA CYS A 39 7.53 -6.84 -2.64
C CYS A 39 8.62 -7.87 -2.92
N HIS A 40 8.35 -9.13 -2.62
CA HIS A 40 9.33 -10.19 -2.80
C HIS A 40 9.10 -10.90 -4.15
N TYR A 41 9.84 -10.50 -5.17
CA TYR A 41 9.96 -11.24 -6.43
C TYR A 41 11.20 -12.12 -6.39
N SER A 42 11.00 -13.43 -6.52
CA SER A 42 12.07 -14.42 -6.66
C SER A 42 11.53 -15.59 -7.44
N ASP A 43 12.34 -16.19 -8.29
CA ASP A 43 11.98 -17.41 -9.02
C ASP A 43 11.98 -18.63 -8.07
N ALA A 44 12.73 -18.54 -6.97
CA ALA A 44 12.78 -19.55 -5.92
C ALA A 44 11.73 -19.29 -4.83
N LYS A 45 11.21 -20.40 -4.29
CA LYS A 45 10.34 -20.40 -3.11
C LYS A 45 11.09 -19.84 -1.90
N PRO A 46 10.64 -18.74 -1.26
CA PRO A 46 11.25 -18.21 -0.05
C PRO A 46 11.07 -19.18 1.11
N GLU A 47 12.00 -19.17 2.05
CA GLU A 47 11.98 -20.05 3.24
C GLU A 47 10.70 -19.86 4.08
N TRP A 48 10.22 -18.62 4.20
CA TRP A 48 9.00 -18.29 4.94
C TRP A 48 7.70 -18.72 4.22
N MET A 49 7.77 -19.26 3.01
CA MET A 49 6.61 -19.79 2.28
C MET A 49 6.46 -21.31 2.50
N ASP A 50 6.86 -21.82 3.66
CA ASP A 50 6.91 -23.25 4.00
C ASP A 50 5.55 -23.97 3.96
N GLY A 51 4.43 -23.25 4.06
CA GLY A 51 3.09 -23.82 4.15
C GLY A 51 2.62 -24.04 5.59
N ALA A 52 3.41 -23.63 6.58
CA ALA A 52 3.18 -23.91 8.00
C ALA A 52 3.17 -22.59 8.82
N ASP A 53 3.77 -22.62 10.00
CA ASP A 53 3.72 -21.51 10.96
C ASP A 53 4.51 -20.29 10.48
N LEU A 54 5.65 -20.45 9.80
CA LEU A 54 6.40 -19.31 9.28
C LEU A 54 5.59 -18.52 8.25
N GLN A 55 4.87 -19.22 7.37
CA GLN A 55 3.98 -18.57 6.42
C GLN A 55 2.86 -17.80 7.13
N ARG A 56 2.26 -18.38 8.19
CA ARG A 56 1.20 -17.72 8.98
C ARG A 56 1.74 -16.47 9.69
N ASP A 57 2.90 -16.57 10.32
CA ASP A 57 3.53 -15.49 11.06
C ASP A 57 3.95 -14.35 10.14
N LYS A 58 4.56 -14.65 8.99
CA LYS A 58 4.88 -13.63 7.98
C LYS A 58 3.61 -12.97 7.45
N ALA A 59 2.53 -13.74 7.19
CA ALA A 59 1.27 -13.17 6.73
C ALA A 59 0.66 -12.20 7.76
N GLU A 60 0.68 -12.56 9.05
CA GLU A 60 0.19 -11.71 10.12
C GLU A 60 1.08 -10.47 10.32
N ALA A 61 2.40 -10.61 10.23
CA ALA A 61 3.34 -9.50 10.28
C ALA A 61 3.09 -8.49 9.14
N VAL A 62 2.92 -8.98 7.90
CA VAL A 62 2.60 -8.14 6.74
C VAL A 62 1.24 -7.45 6.92
N LYS A 63 0.23 -8.16 7.44
CA LYS A 63 -1.08 -7.57 7.74
C LYS A 63 -1.01 -6.47 8.79
N LYS A 64 -0.25 -6.66 9.88
CA LYS A 64 -0.02 -5.64 10.91
C LYS A 64 0.69 -4.41 10.33
N LEU A 65 1.71 -4.62 9.50
CA LEU A 65 2.41 -3.53 8.80
C LEU A 65 1.46 -2.71 7.94
N ILE A 66 0.62 -3.36 7.13
CA ILE A 66 -0.36 -2.69 6.27
C ILE A 66 -1.33 -1.85 7.11
N LYS A 67 -1.85 -2.40 8.22
CA LYS A 67 -2.76 -1.66 9.11
C LYS A 67 -2.08 -0.41 9.69
N ARG A 68 -0.84 -0.55 10.16
CA ARG A 68 -0.05 0.59 10.69
C ARG A 68 0.14 1.67 9.62
N LYS A 69 0.59 1.29 8.42
CA LYS A 69 0.76 2.23 7.29
C LYS A 69 -0.56 2.87 6.86
N ALA A 70 -1.66 2.13 6.89
CA ALA A 70 -2.98 2.68 6.58
C ALA A 70 -3.48 3.68 7.63
N ALA A 71 -3.18 3.48 8.92
CA ALA A 71 -3.45 4.46 9.96
C ALA A 71 -2.66 5.76 9.74
N TRP A 72 -1.33 5.64 9.56
CA TRP A 72 -0.47 6.79 9.29
C TRP A 72 -0.87 7.57 8.03
N ARG A 73 -1.23 6.86 6.94
CA ARG A 73 -1.71 7.52 5.72
C ARG A 73 -3.02 8.30 5.92
N ARG A 74 -3.93 7.80 6.77
CA ARG A 74 -5.17 8.51 7.10
C ARG A 74 -4.88 9.77 7.91
N GLU A 75 -4.04 9.65 8.93
CA GLU A 75 -3.60 10.76 9.76
C GLU A 75 -2.89 11.85 8.94
N ARG A 76 -1.92 11.46 8.09
CA ARG A 76 -1.22 12.41 7.22
C ARG A 76 -2.16 13.16 6.28
N ARG A 77 -3.14 12.48 5.67
CA ARG A 77 -4.14 13.15 4.82
C ARG A 77 -5.01 14.12 5.61
N HIS A 78 -5.37 13.78 6.85
CA HIS A 78 -6.14 14.68 7.70
C HIS A 78 -5.34 15.96 8.02
N LEU A 79 -4.07 15.82 8.42
CA LEU A 79 -3.19 16.97 8.66
C LEU A 79 -2.99 17.83 7.41
N GLN A 80 -2.77 17.22 6.23
CA GLN A 80 -2.68 17.94 4.96
C GLN A 80 -3.95 18.73 4.61
N GLY A 81 -5.12 18.17 4.94
CA GLY A 81 -6.39 18.87 4.77
C GLY A 81 -6.52 20.10 5.68
N LEU A 82 -6.11 19.97 6.95
CA LEU A 82 -6.09 21.10 7.89
C LEU A 82 -5.12 22.19 7.44
N GLU A 83 -3.90 21.81 7.01
CA GLU A 83 -2.92 22.76 6.47
C GLU A 83 -3.47 23.48 5.23
N SER A 84 -4.13 22.76 4.33
CA SER A 84 -4.74 23.34 3.14
C SER A 84 -5.86 24.32 3.49
N GLY A 85 -6.71 24.00 4.47
CA GLY A 85 -7.78 24.88 4.92
C GLY A 85 -7.27 26.14 5.64
N LEU A 86 -6.19 26.03 6.42
CA LEU A 86 -5.57 27.19 7.06
C LEU A 86 -5.00 28.16 6.02
N ARG A 87 -4.30 27.64 5.01
CA ARG A 87 -3.78 28.47 3.91
C ARG A 87 -4.89 29.19 3.14
N GLU A 88 -6.06 28.57 2.97
CA GLU A 88 -7.21 29.20 2.32
C GLU A 88 -7.76 30.38 3.13
N LEU A 89 -7.87 30.27 4.46
CA LEU A 89 -8.29 31.37 5.33
C LEU A 89 -7.26 32.51 5.35
N GLU A 90 -5.96 32.20 5.45
CA GLU A 90 -4.87 33.18 5.41
C GLU A 90 -4.85 34.01 4.10
N MET A 91 -5.35 33.45 2.99
CA MET A 91 -5.49 34.16 1.71
C MET A 91 -6.69 35.11 1.65
N THR A 92 -7.62 35.05 2.60
CA THR A 92 -8.82 35.90 2.64
C THR A 92 -8.68 37.16 3.49
N ASP A 93 -7.62 37.25 4.31
CA ASP A 93 -7.29 38.41 5.15
C ASP A 93 -6.27 39.36 4.47
N GLY A 94 -6.35 39.52 3.14
CA GLY A 94 -5.64 40.59 2.45
C GLY A 94 -6.19 41.96 2.88
N PRO A 95 -5.36 42.92 3.31
CA PRO A 95 -5.83 44.19 3.82
C PRO A 95 -6.23 45.12 2.68
N ASP A 96 -7.48 45.02 2.22
CA ASP A 96 -8.17 46.15 1.59
C ASP A 96 -9.12 46.77 2.61
N GLY A 97 -8.50 47.35 3.64
CA GLY A 97 -9.08 48.41 4.42
C GLY A 97 -8.82 49.75 3.73
N LEU A 98 -9.91 50.38 3.28
CA LEU A 98 -10.13 51.83 3.28
C LEU A 98 -9.06 52.73 2.60
N HIS A 99 -9.32 53.12 1.35
CA HIS A 99 -9.36 54.53 0.95
C HIS A 99 -10.32 54.73 -0.23
#